data_AF-A0A7C2FUZ3-F1
#
_entry.id   AF-A0A7C2FUZ3-F1
#
_cell.length_a   1.000
_cell.length_b   1.000
_cell.length_c   1.000
_cell.angle_alpha   90.00
_cell.angle_beta   90.00
_cell.angle_gamma   90.00
#
_symmetry.space_group_name_H-M   'P 1'
#
loop_
_entity.id
_entity.type
_entity.pdbx_description
1 polymer ?
#
loop_
_entity_poly.entity_id
_entity_poly.type
_entity_poly.pdbx_seq_one_letter_code
_entity_poly.pdbx_strand_id
1 'polypeptide(L)'
;MLKKVIEFSMVAAICIAVGLFTGCETEAQNSALLGTAIGAGIGALAGGDSEGALIGGAIGGGIGLMAGKDAEQKKAQQSTQRQIADLRADQNTVTVWITNSNGSKTEVRLRREGSGFIGPRGERYDSMPTNEQLSVYGM
;
A
#
# COMPACT_ATOMS: atom_id res chain seq x y z
N MET A 1 45.74 41.46 6.64
CA MET A 1 44.98 41.18 5.39
C MET A 1 44.88 39.67 5.11
N LEU A 2 45.97 38.90 5.22
CA LEU A 2 45.98 37.45 5.01
C LEU A 2 44.98 36.64 5.87
N LYS A 3 44.81 37.00 7.14
CA LYS A 3 43.87 36.33 8.07
C LYS A 3 42.39 36.48 7.65
N LYS A 4 42.02 37.66 7.13
CA LYS A 4 40.66 37.95 6.63
C LYS A 4 40.36 37.21 5.31
N VAL A 5 41.38 36.98 4.48
CA VAL A 5 41.27 36.19 3.24
C VAL A 5 41.09 34.71 3.56
N ILE A 6 41.77 34.20 4.59
CA ILE A 6 41.62 32.80 5.05
C ILE A 6 40.22 32.57 5.64
N GLU A 7 39.71 33.49 6.48
CA GLU A 7 38.33 33.40 7.00
C GLU A 7 37.29 33.40 5.87
N PHE A 8 37.42 34.32 4.90
CA PHE A 8 36.51 34.37 3.75
C PHE A 8 36.57 33.10 2.91
N SER A 9 37.77 32.54 2.70
CA SER A 9 37.97 31.30 1.95
C SER A 9 37.34 30.09 2.65
N MET A 10 37.41 30.03 3.99
CA MET A 10 36.84 28.92 4.75
C MET A 10 35.30 28.97 4.78
N VAL A 11 34.73 30.17 4.90
CA VAL A 11 33.27 30.38 4.80
C VAL A 11 32.77 30.07 3.38
N ALA A 12 33.49 30.50 2.35
CA ALA A 12 33.14 30.18 0.97
C ALA A 12 33.19 28.66 0.69
N ALA A 13 34.21 27.96 1.19
CA ALA A 13 34.31 26.51 1.05
C ALA A 13 33.17 25.76 1.76
N ILE A 14 32.77 26.21 2.95
CA ILE A 14 31.62 25.66 3.69
C ILE A 14 30.30 25.94 2.94
N CYS A 15 30.11 27.14 2.41
CA CYS A 15 28.91 27.46 1.62
C CYS A 15 28.82 26.66 0.32
N ILE A 16 29.95 26.42 -0.35
CA ILE A 16 30.01 25.58 -1.56
C ILE A 16 29.75 24.11 -1.21
N ALA A 17 30.29 23.61 -0.08
CA ALA A 17 30.02 22.26 0.40
C ALA A 17 28.52 22.05 0.74
N VAL A 18 27.87 23.03 1.37
CA VAL A 18 26.42 23.00 1.64
C VAL A 18 25.59 23.08 0.34
N GLY A 19 26.03 23.86 -0.65
CA GLY A 19 25.36 23.97 -1.95
C GLY A 19 25.47 22.70 -2.81
N LEU A 20 26.54 21.91 -2.65
CA LEU A 20 26.74 20.65 -3.37
C LEU A 20 25.83 19.51 -2.88
N PHE A 21 25.21 19.62 -1.69
CA PHE A 21 24.19 18.67 -1.23
C PHE A 21 22.78 18.99 -1.77
N THR A 22 22.60 20.13 -2.46
CA THR A 22 21.30 20.56 -3.02
C THR A 22 21.17 20.36 -4.53
N GLY A 23 22.15 19.71 -5.19
CA GLY A 23 22.17 19.56 -6.65
C GLY A 23 22.41 18.12 -7.10
N CYS A 24 21.46 17.58 -7.88
CA CYS A 24 21.47 16.28 -8.57
C CYS A 24 21.33 15.03 -7.70
N GLU A 25 20.11 14.70 -7.28
CA GLU A 25 19.56 13.33 -7.37
C GLU A 25 18.05 13.35 -7.07
N THR A 26 17.29 12.58 -7.85
CA THR A 26 15.83 12.36 -7.89
C THR A 26 15.02 12.86 -6.68
N GLU A 27 13.95 13.63 -6.92
CA GLU A 27 13.06 14.19 -5.88
C GLU A 27 12.50 13.13 -4.90
N ALA A 28 12.31 11.89 -5.37
CA ALA A 28 11.90 10.75 -4.54
C ALA A 28 13.03 10.17 -3.66
N GLN A 29 14.29 10.26 -4.09
CA GLN A 29 15.44 9.94 -3.24
C GLN A 29 15.53 10.97 -2.13
N ASN A 30 15.31 12.26 -2.39
CA ASN A 30 15.52 13.27 -1.36
C ASN A 30 14.47 13.20 -0.23
N SER A 31 13.19 12.94 -0.52
CA SER A 31 12.16 12.81 0.54
C SER A 31 12.25 11.49 1.30
N ALA A 32 12.56 10.40 0.60
CA ALA A 32 12.82 9.10 1.22
C ALA A 32 14.09 9.16 2.08
N LEU A 33 15.15 9.78 1.57
CA LEU A 33 16.43 9.91 2.25
C LEU A 33 16.35 10.86 3.45
N LEU A 34 15.62 11.98 3.34
CA LEU A 34 15.35 12.82 4.51
C LEU A 34 14.56 12.05 5.56
N GLY A 35 13.52 11.31 5.13
CA GLY A 35 12.71 10.50 6.01
C GLY A 35 13.52 9.38 6.69
N THR A 36 14.35 8.66 5.94
CA THR A 36 15.22 7.61 6.49
C THR A 36 16.28 8.20 7.39
N ALA A 37 16.93 9.31 7.03
CA ALA A 37 17.98 9.92 7.82
C ALA A 37 17.46 10.50 9.14
N ILE A 38 16.33 11.22 9.10
CA ILE A 38 15.69 11.76 10.31
C ILE A 38 15.13 10.63 11.17
N GLY A 39 14.44 9.66 10.56
CA GLY A 39 13.90 8.50 11.26
C GLY A 39 14.99 7.65 11.92
N ALA A 40 16.11 7.43 11.23
CA ALA A 40 17.24 6.68 11.75
C ALA A 40 17.95 7.44 12.88
N GLY A 41 18.12 8.76 12.75
CA GLY A 41 18.68 9.59 13.82
C GLY A 41 17.84 9.53 15.08
N ILE A 42 16.52 9.70 14.96
CA ILE A 42 15.59 9.64 16.11
C ILE A 42 15.54 8.22 16.68
N GLY A 43 15.47 7.19 15.84
CA GLY A 43 15.44 5.79 16.26
C GLY A 43 16.73 5.33 16.95
N ALA A 44 17.90 5.83 16.52
CA ALA A 44 19.17 5.59 17.17
C ALA A 44 19.23 6.25 18.55
N LEU A 45 18.74 7.48 18.68
CA LEU A 45 18.74 8.22 19.94
C LEU A 45 17.75 7.65 20.95
N ALA A 46 16.59 7.17 20.49
CA ALA A 46 15.57 6.57 21.34
C ALA A 46 15.86 5.10 21.69
N GLY A 47 16.45 4.34 20.76
CA GLY A 47 16.77 2.93 20.93
C GLY A 47 18.18 2.64 21.44
N GLY A 48 19.09 3.62 21.42
CA GLY A 48 20.49 3.48 21.86
C GLY A 48 21.40 2.70 20.89
N ASP A 49 20.82 1.95 19.96
CA ASP A 49 21.53 0.97 19.12
C ASP A 49 21.21 1.11 17.62
N SER A 50 22.03 0.47 16.78
CA SER A 50 21.86 0.41 15.33
C SER A 50 20.53 -0.23 14.89
N GLU A 51 19.94 -1.11 15.72
CA GLU A 51 18.60 -1.66 15.46
C GLU A 51 17.51 -0.61 15.58
N GLY A 52 17.61 0.30 16.57
CA GLY A 52 16.71 1.44 16.72
C GLY A 52 16.82 2.40 15.54
N ALA A 53 18.05 2.64 15.07
CA ALA A 53 18.31 3.43 13.87
C ALA A 53 17.71 2.79 12.60
N LEU A 54 17.83 1.47 12.45
CA LEU A 54 17.31 0.77 11.28
C LEU A 54 15.77 0.77 11.26
N ILE A 55 15.13 0.51 12.40
CA ILE A 55 13.66 0.54 12.51
C ILE A 55 13.15 1.95 12.29
N GLY A 56 13.76 2.95 12.94
CA GLY A 56 13.42 4.35 12.77
C GLY A 56 13.62 4.82 11.33
N GLY A 57 14.71 4.39 10.69
CA GLY A 57 15.01 4.69 9.28
C GLY A 57 14.04 4.02 8.32
N ALA A 58 13.65 2.77 8.55
CA ALA A 58 12.67 2.05 7.74
C ALA A 58 11.28 2.71 7.81
N ILE A 59 10.85 3.10 9.02
CA ILE A 59 9.58 3.80 9.24
C ILE A 59 9.63 5.21 8.64
N GLY A 60 10.66 5.99 8.97
CA GLY A 60 10.82 7.36 8.47
C GLY A 60 11.00 7.42 6.95
N GLY A 61 11.71 6.46 6.37
CA GLY A 61 11.83 6.28 4.92
C GLY A 61 10.54 5.86 4.26
N GLY A 62 9.81 4.92 4.86
CA GLY A 62 8.50 4.49 4.37
C GLY A 62 7.47 5.62 4.37
N ILE A 63 7.45 6.44 5.42
CA ILE A 63 6.55 7.60 5.52
C ILE A 63 7.07 8.77 4.66
N GLY A 64 8.39 8.97 4.54
CA GLY A 64 9.00 9.99 3.67
C GLY A 64 8.79 9.72 2.18
N LEU A 65 8.70 8.44 1.80
CA LEU A 65 8.22 8.00 0.49
C LEU A 65 6.72 8.28 0.28
N MET A 66 5.92 8.33 1.37
CA MET A 66 4.50 8.68 1.32
C MET A 66 4.26 10.20 1.29
N ALA A 67 5.00 10.98 2.07
CA ALA A 67 4.80 12.42 2.22
C ALA A 67 5.28 13.25 1.02
N GLY A 68 6.18 12.72 0.20
CA GLY A 68 6.67 13.40 -1.01
C GLY A 68 6.10 12.77 -2.27
N LYS A 69 4.85 13.05 -2.66
CA LYS A 69 4.35 12.78 -4.03
C LYS A 69 2.94 13.35 -4.29
N ASP A 70 2.86 14.58 -4.79
CA ASP A 70 1.67 15.04 -5.52
C ASP A 70 1.65 14.57 -7.00
N ALA A 71 2.75 14.03 -7.54
CA ALA A 71 2.86 13.76 -8.98
C ALA A 71 2.75 12.28 -9.43
N GLU A 72 3.08 11.28 -8.59
CA GLU A 72 3.22 9.88 -9.09
C GLU A 72 2.70 8.77 -8.15
N GLN A 73 2.06 9.10 -7.03
CA GLN A 73 1.50 8.09 -6.11
C GLN A 73 0.09 7.61 -6.46
N LYS A 74 -0.67 8.41 -7.21
CA LYS A 74 -2.06 8.06 -7.56
C LYS A 74 -2.15 6.72 -8.31
N LYS A 75 -1.15 6.37 -9.11
CA LYS A 75 -1.14 5.12 -9.88
C LYS A 75 -0.82 3.89 -9.02
N ALA A 76 0.15 3.98 -8.10
CA ALA A 76 0.52 2.87 -7.21
C ALA A 76 -0.55 2.61 -6.13
N GLN A 77 -1.15 3.67 -5.57
CA GLN A 77 -2.26 3.56 -4.62
C GLN A 77 -3.51 2.96 -5.30
N GLN A 78 -3.79 3.36 -6.54
CA GLN A 78 -4.95 2.88 -7.29
C GLN A 78 -4.83 1.40 -7.70
N SER A 79 -3.63 0.90 -8.00
CA SER A 79 -3.43 -0.54 -8.21
C SER A 79 -3.68 -1.36 -6.93
N THR A 80 -3.24 -0.87 -5.77
CA THR A 80 -3.50 -1.55 -4.49
C THR A 80 -4.97 -1.51 -4.10
N GLN A 81 -5.68 -0.38 -4.31
CA GLN A 81 -7.12 -0.32 -4.06
C GLN A 81 -7.93 -1.25 -4.97
N ARG A 82 -7.56 -1.36 -6.26
CA ARG A 82 -8.21 -2.29 -7.19
C ARG A 82 -8.02 -3.74 -6.75
N GLN A 83 -6.80 -4.13 -6.35
CA GLN A 83 -6.56 -5.47 -5.82
C GLN A 83 -7.36 -5.73 -4.54
N ILE A 84 -7.47 -4.78 -3.61
CA ILE A 84 -8.27 -4.96 -2.38
C ILE A 84 -9.78 -5.05 -2.71
N ALA A 85 -10.26 -4.34 -3.72
CA ALA A 85 -11.64 -4.44 -4.18
C ALA A 85 -11.94 -5.81 -4.79
N ASP A 86 -11.04 -6.33 -5.62
CA ASP A 86 -11.16 -7.67 -6.21
C ASP A 86 -11.09 -8.77 -5.14
N LEU A 87 -10.16 -8.65 -4.18
CA LEU A 87 -10.06 -9.58 -3.04
C LEU A 87 -11.33 -9.56 -2.18
N ARG A 88 -11.95 -8.40 -1.97
CA ARG A 88 -13.24 -8.29 -1.25
C ARG A 88 -14.39 -8.88 -2.04
N ALA A 89 -14.38 -8.77 -3.37
CA ALA A 89 -15.39 -9.38 -4.22
C ALA A 89 -15.30 -10.91 -4.20
N ASP A 90 -14.08 -11.45 -4.15
CA ASP A 90 -13.83 -12.89 -4.08
C ASP A 90 -14.23 -13.49 -2.72
N GLN A 91 -13.83 -12.85 -1.61
CA GLN A 91 -14.16 -13.32 -0.25
C GLN A 91 -15.66 -13.38 0.04
N ASN A 92 -16.47 -12.56 -0.65
CA ASN A 92 -17.91 -12.57 -0.51
C ASN A 92 -18.60 -13.50 -1.52
N THR A 93 -17.89 -14.36 -2.26
CA THR A 93 -18.50 -15.30 -3.19
C THR A 93 -18.52 -16.72 -2.62
N VAL A 94 -19.71 -17.31 -2.52
CA VAL A 94 -19.95 -18.68 -2.07
C VAL A 94 -20.40 -19.52 -3.26
N THR A 95 -19.62 -20.54 -3.60
CA THR A 95 -19.97 -21.49 -4.67
C THR A 95 -20.78 -22.64 -4.08
N VAL A 96 -22.00 -22.81 -4.58
CA VAL A 96 -22.87 -23.95 -4.26
C VAL A 96 -22.93 -24.89 -5.46
N TRP A 97 -22.77 -26.19 -5.21
CA TRP A 97 -22.84 -27.22 -6.24
C TRP A 97 -24.21 -27.89 -6.22
N ILE A 98 -24.90 -27.89 -7.36
CA ILE A 98 -26.22 -28.50 -7.53
C ILE A 98 -26.05 -29.75 -8.38
N THR A 99 -26.61 -30.87 -7.93
CA THR A 99 -26.63 -32.12 -8.70
C THR A 99 -27.95 -32.25 -9.44
N ASN A 100 -27.89 -32.30 -10.77
CA ASN A 100 -29.07 -32.42 -11.64
C ASN A 100 -29.53 -33.87 -11.74
N SER A 101 -30.75 -34.09 -12.24
CA SER A 101 -31.34 -35.43 -12.41
C SER A 101 -30.59 -36.32 -13.41
N ASN A 102 -29.79 -35.72 -14.31
CA ASN A 102 -28.90 -36.45 -15.23
C ASN A 102 -27.52 -36.78 -14.62
N GLY A 103 -27.29 -36.45 -13.34
CA GLY A 103 -26.01 -36.65 -12.64
C GLY A 103 -24.95 -35.57 -12.86
N SER A 104 -25.20 -34.59 -13.74
CA SER A 104 -24.34 -33.43 -13.95
C SER A 104 -24.37 -32.49 -12.73
N LYS A 105 -23.27 -31.76 -12.51
CA LYS A 105 -23.15 -30.78 -11.43
C LYS A 105 -23.08 -29.36 -12.00
N THR A 106 -23.96 -28.48 -11.58
CA THR A 106 -23.95 -27.06 -11.95
C THR A 106 -23.36 -26.25 -10.80
N GLU A 107 -22.35 -25.42 -11.11
CA GLU A 107 -21.81 -24.44 -10.16
C GLU A 107 -22.68 -23.18 -10.12
N VAL A 108 -23.08 -22.76 -8.92
CA VAL A 108 -23.80 -21.50 -8.72
C VAL A 108 -23.03 -20.64 -7.74
N ARG A 109 -22.50 -19.53 -8.23
CA ARG A 109 -21.79 -18.53 -7.43
C ARG A 109 -22.78 -17.53 -6.84
N LEU A 110 -22.85 -17.49 -5.51
CA LEU A 110 -23.67 -16.58 -4.75
C LEU A 110 -22.81 -15.51 -4.12
N ARG A 111 -23.21 -14.24 -4.18
CA ARG A 111 -22.51 -13.15 -3.51
C ARG A 111 -23.14 -12.91 -2.14
N ARG A 112 -22.40 -13.15 -1.06
CA ARG A 112 -22.75 -12.77 0.32
C ARG A 112 -22.84 -11.25 0.43
N GLU A 113 -23.93 -10.75 1.00
CA GLU A 113 -24.16 -9.34 1.26
C GLU A 113 -24.78 -9.17 2.65
N GLY A 114 -23.96 -8.77 3.63
CA GLY A 114 -24.36 -8.72 5.04
C GLY A 114 -24.67 -10.12 5.58
N SER A 115 -25.90 -10.34 6.03
CA SER A 115 -26.40 -11.64 6.51
C SER A 115 -27.02 -12.52 5.40
N GLY A 116 -27.28 -11.96 4.22
CA GLY A 116 -27.93 -12.65 3.10
C GLY A 116 -26.98 -13.01 1.95
N PHE A 117 -27.55 -13.63 0.91
CA PHE A 117 -26.86 -14.06 -0.30
C PHE A 117 -27.58 -13.55 -1.54
N ILE A 118 -26.84 -13.24 -2.60
CA ILE A 118 -27.36 -12.74 -3.88
C ILE A 118 -26.99 -13.74 -4.97
N GLY A 119 -28.00 -14.23 -5.69
CA GLY A 119 -27.85 -15.15 -6.81
C GLY A 119 -27.34 -14.47 -8.09
N PRO A 120 -26.92 -15.26 -9.10
CA PRO A 120 -26.45 -14.75 -10.39
C PRO A 120 -27.45 -13.85 -11.11
N ARG A 121 -28.76 -14.05 -10.88
CA ARG A 121 -29.84 -13.24 -11.47
C ARG A 121 -30.22 -12.01 -10.65
N GLY A 122 -29.50 -11.72 -9.55
CA GLY A 122 -29.84 -10.64 -8.62
C GLY A 122 -30.91 -11.00 -7.59
N GLU A 123 -31.28 -12.28 -7.49
CA GLU A 123 -32.20 -12.79 -6.48
C GLU A 123 -31.57 -12.70 -5.09
N ARG A 124 -32.32 -12.27 -4.08
CA ARG A 124 -31.84 -12.16 -2.70
C ARG A 124 -32.37 -13.30 -1.84
N TYR A 125 -31.49 -13.91 -1.05
CA TYR A 125 -31.79 -14.94 -0.08
C TYR A 125 -31.38 -14.46 1.30
N ASP A 126 -32.31 -14.46 2.27
CA ASP A 126 -32.04 -14.01 3.64
C ASP A 126 -31.16 -15.00 4.43
N SER A 127 -31.09 -16.25 3.99
CA SER A 127 -30.28 -17.33 4.53
C SER A 127 -29.63 -18.15 3.41
N MET A 128 -28.74 -19.10 3.76
CA MET A 128 -28.13 -19.98 2.77
C MET A 128 -29.21 -20.74 1.98
N PRO A 129 -29.28 -20.56 0.64
CA PRO A 129 -30.34 -21.16 -0.15
C PRO A 129 -30.18 -22.68 -0.26
N THR A 130 -31.31 -23.39 -0.35
CA THR A 130 -31.31 -24.84 -0.52
C THR A 130 -31.12 -25.23 -1.99
N ASN A 131 -30.72 -26.49 -2.24
CA ASN A 131 -30.55 -27.01 -3.60
C ASN A 131 -31.85 -26.89 -4.44
N GLU A 132 -33.01 -26.96 -3.80
CA GLU A 132 -34.33 -26.82 -4.44
C GLU A 132 -34.55 -25.38 -4.93
N GLN A 133 -34.20 -24.38 -4.12
CA GLN A 133 -34.31 -22.96 -4.48
C GLN A 133 -33.32 -22.58 -5.60
N LEU A 134 -32.18 -23.26 -5.65
CA LEU A 134 -31.20 -23.06 -6.71
C LEU A 134 -31.45 -23.97 -7.92
N SER A 135 -32.41 -24.90 -7.86
CA SER A 135 -32.71 -25.83 -8.95
C SER A 135 -33.12 -25.13 -10.24
N VAL A 136 -33.54 -23.87 -10.18
CA VAL A 136 -33.78 -23.01 -11.37
C VAL A 136 -32.52 -22.78 -12.22
N TYR A 137 -31.33 -22.96 -11.62
CA TYR A 137 -30.04 -22.88 -12.31
C TYR A 137 -29.55 -24.24 -12.80
N GLY A 138 -30.14 -25.34 -12.31
CA GLY A 138 -29.87 -26.71 -12.75
C GLY A 138 -30.83 -27.14 -13.88
N MET A 139 -30.40 -28.07 -14.73
CA MET A 139 -31.22 -28.75 -15.75
C MET A 139 -30.97 -30.25 -15.71
#